data_AF-A0AB39Q187-F1
#
_entry.id   AF-A0AB39Q187-F1
#
_cell.length_a   1.000
_cell.length_b   1.000
_cell.length_c   1.000
_cell.angle_alpha   90.00
_cell.angle_beta   90.00
_cell.angle_gamma   90.00
#
_symmetry.space_group_name_H-M   'P 1'
#
loop_
_entity.id
_entity.type
_entity.pdbx_description
1 polymer ?
#
loop_
_entity_poly.entity_id
_entity_poly.type
_entity_poly.pdbx_seq_one_letter_code
_entity_poly.pdbx_strand_id
1 'polypeptide(L)' 'MTPVQINWLTLILAPLGVIGLLVAFTAARSAAGRGEPMPGWGKAVQGVAIAFVLLVALMNLAASGS' A
#
# COMPACT_ATOMS: atom_id res chain seq x y z
N MET A 1 -16.99 10.46 7.90
CA MET A 1 -16.48 9.42 8.83
C MET A 1 -16.16 10.08 10.16
N THR A 2 -16.39 9.40 11.27
CA THR A 2 -15.93 9.93 12.56
C THR A 2 -14.41 9.84 12.64
N PRO A 3 -13.71 10.73 13.38
CA PRO A 3 -12.25 10.67 13.53
C PRO A 3 -11.75 9.30 13.99
N VAL A 4 -12.52 8.63 14.84
CA VAL A 4 -12.23 7.28 15.34
C VAL A 4 -12.20 6.26 14.20
N GLN A 5 -13.13 6.30 13.24
CA GLN A 5 -13.15 5.38 12.10
C GLN A 5 -11.91 5.56 11.21
N ILE A 6 -11.50 6.80 10.96
CA ILE A 6 -10.32 7.11 10.14
C ILE A 6 -9.05 6.59 10.81
N ASN A 7 -8.92 6.76 12.13
CA ASN A 7 -7.80 6.23 12.90
C ASN A 7 -7.73 4.70 12.82
N TRP A 8 -8.85 3.99 13.02
CA TRP A 8 -8.88 2.53 12.92
C TRP A 8 -8.50 2.03 11.53
N LEU A 9 -9.04 2.65 10.48
CA LEU A 9 -8.69 2.28 9.10
C LEU A 9 -7.23 2.57 8.79
N THR A 10 -6.69 3.71 9.26
CA THR A 10 -5.27 4.06 9.08
C THR A 10 -4.36 3.04 9.77
N LEU A 11 -4.67 2.66 11.02
CA LEU A 11 -3.90 1.68 11.79
C LEU A 11 -3.84 0.30 11.16
N ILE A 12 -4.83 -0.06 10.33
CA ILE A 12 -4.89 -1.37 9.67
C ILE A 12 -4.34 -1.29 8.24
N LEU A 13 -4.85 -0.35 7.44
CA LEU A 13 -4.53 -0.25 6.02
C LEU A 13 -3.13 0.27 5.77
N ALA A 14 -2.59 1.17 6.60
CA ALA A 14 -1.24 1.69 6.40
C ALA A 14 -0.17 0.59 6.58
N PRO A 15 -0.16 -0.21 7.66
CA PRO A 15 0.78 -1.32 7.77
C PRO A 15 0.61 -2.37 6.67
N LEU A 16 -0.62 -2.71 6.29
CA LEU A 16 -0.87 -3.64 5.18
C LEU A 16 -0.32 -3.11 3.85
N GLY A 17 -0.50 -1.82 3.57
CA GLY A 17 0.07 -1.16 2.42
C GLY A 17 1.61 -1.19 2.44
N VAL A 18 2.22 -0.86 3.59
CA VAL A 18 3.69 -0.89 3.73
C VAL A 18 4.25 -2.30 3.52
N ILE A 19 3.66 -3.32 4.16
CA ILE A 19 4.08 -4.72 4.01
C ILE A 19 3.91 -5.17 2.55
N GLY A 20 2.77 -4.85 1.92
CA GLY A 20 2.53 -5.17 0.52
C GLY A 20 3.56 -4.53 -0.42
N LEU A 21 3.91 -3.26 -0.20
CA LEU A 21 4.95 -2.57 -0.96
C LEU A 21 6.34 -3.21 -0.75
N LEU A 22 6.68 -3.59 0.47
CA LEU A 22 7.95 -4.28 0.76
C LEU A 22 8.03 -5.64 0.06
N VAL A 23 6.94 -6.40 0.05
CA VAL A 23 6.86 -7.69 -0.66
C VAL A 23 6.98 -7.47 -2.17
N ALA A 24 6.26 -6.51 -2.74
CA ALA A 24 6.37 -6.19 -4.16
C ALA A 24 7.79 -5.71 -4.53
N PHE A 25 8.41 -4.89 -3.69
CA PHE A 25 9.77 -4.39 -3.89
C PHE A 25 10.81 -5.51 -3.86
N THR A 26 10.72 -6.42 -2.88
CA THR A 26 11.64 -7.56 -2.80
C THR A 26 11.47 -8.51 -3.99
N ALA A 27 10.23 -8.77 -4.43
CA ALA A 27 9.95 -9.53 -5.64
C ALA A 27 10.53 -8.87 -6.90
N ALA A 28 10.35 -7.56 -7.05
CA ALA A 28 10.91 -6.78 -8.16
C ALA A 28 12.44 -6.81 -8.16
N ARG A 29 13.07 -6.61 -7.00
CA ARG A 29 14.52 -6.62 -6.84
C ARG A 29 15.11 -8.00 -7.14
N SER A 30 14.46 -9.07 -6.69
CA SER A 30 14.87 -10.44 -6.98
C SER A 30 14.80 -10.75 -8.48
N ALA A 31 13.70 -10.38 -9.15
CA ALA A 31 13.54 -10.58 -10.59
C ALA A 31 14.55 -9.77 -11.41
N ALA A 32 14.78 -8.50 -11.04
CA ALA A 32 15.77 -7.64 -11.67
C ALA A 32 17.20 -8.21 -11.56
N GLY A 33 17.56 -8.77 -10.41
CA GLY A 33 18.85 -9.43 -10.21
C GLY A 33 19.04 -10.69 -11.07
N ARG A 34 17.95 -11.31 -11.52
CA ARG A 34 17.95 -12.48 -12.41
C ARG A 34 17.78 -12.13 -13.89
N GLY A 35 17.54 -10.86 -14.22
CA GLY A 35 17.17 -10.45 -15.58
C GLY A 35 15.79 -10.95 -16.00
N GLU A 36 14.96 -11.38 -15.05
CA GLU A 36 13.62 -11.91 -15.30
C GLU A 36 12.57 -10.81 -15.15
N PRO A 37 11.44 -10.90 -15.89
CA PRO A 37 10.34 -9.98 -15.68
C PRO A 37 9.73 -10.17 -14.29
N MET A 38 9.26 -9.08 -13.69
CA MET A 38 8.60 -9.12 -12.38
C MET A 38 7.40 -10.07 -12.41
N PRO A 39 7.23 -10.93 -11.38
CA PRO A 39 6.12 -11.88 -11.34
C PRO A 39 4.76 -11.17 -11.36
N GLY A 40 3.79 -11.75 -12.07
CA GLY A 40 2.46 -11.15 -12.27
C GLY A 40 1.71 -10.84 -10.98
N TRP A 41 1.82 -11.72 -9.97
CA TRP A 41 1.25 -11.49 -8.63
C TRP A 41 1.91 -10.30 -7.92
N GLY A 42 3.20 -10.04 -8.18
CA GLY A 42 3.93 -8.92 -7.58
C GLY A 42 3.36 -7.57 -8.02
N LYS A 43 2.97 -7.43 -9.29
CA LYS A 43 2.28 -6.24 -9.81
C LYS A 43 0.90 -6.06 -9.15
N ALA A 44 0.17 -7.14 -8.95
CA ALA A 44 -1.13 -7.11 -8.27
C ALA A 44 -0.99 -6.65 -6.81
N VAL A 45 -0.04 -7.23 -6.07
CA VAL A 45 0.26 -6.85 -4.67
C VAL A 45 0.69 -5.37 -4.60
N GLN A 46 1.54 -4.91 -5.52
CA GLN A 46 1.94 -3.51 -5.60
C GLN A 46 0.74 -2.59 -5.81
N GLY A 47 -0.16 -2.92 -6.74
CA GLY A 47 -1.36 -2.14 -7.02
C GLY A 47 -2.29 -2.03 -5.81
N VAL A 48 -2.58 -3.15 -5.15
CA VAL A 48 -3.40 -3.17 -3.92
C VAL A 48 -2.76 -2.34 -2.81
N ALA A 49 -1.46 -2.49 -2.62
CA ALA A 49 -0.73 -1.76 -1.59
C ALA A 49 -0.74 -0.25 -1.83
N ILE A 50 -0.55 0.19 -3.08
CA ILE A 50 -0.68 1.60 -3.47
C ILE A 50 -2.12 2.10 -3.20
N ALA A 51 -3.14 1.33 -3.57
CA ALA A 51 -4.52 1.70 -3.34
C ALA A 51 -4.82 1.93 -1.85
N PHE A 52 -4.30 1.06 -0.97
CA PHE A 52 -4.45 1.24 0.48
C PHE A 52 -3.76 2.50 1.00
N VAL A 53 -2.51 2.74 0.57
CA VAL A 53 -1.76 3.94 0.98
C VAL A 53 -2.46 5.22 0.51
N LEU A 54 -2.92 5.25 -0.74
CA LEU A 54 -3.63 6.40 -1.30
C LEU A 54 -4.97 6.64 -0.60
N LEU A 55 -5.73 5.57 -0.31
CA LEU A 55 -6.99 5.69 0.41
C LEU A 55 -6.76 6.27 1.81
N VAL A 56 -5.77 5.77 2.54
CA VAL A 56 -5.39 6.32 3.86
C VAL A 56 -5.00 7.79 3.76
N ALA A 57 -4.18 8.16 2.77
CA ALA A 57 -3.78 9.54 2.56
C ALA A 57 -4.98 10.46 2.29
N LEU A 58 -5.90 10.03 1.42
CA LEU A 58 -7.12 10.79 1.10
C LEU A 58 -8.04 10.95 2.31
N MET A 59 -8.23 9.90 3.11
CA MET A 59 -9.06 9.98 4.33
C MET A 59 -8.48 10.97 5.35
N ASN A 60 -7.17 10.96 5.56
CA ASN A 60 -6.51 11.87 6.49
C ASN A 60 -6.50 13.31 5.95
N LEU A 61 -6.28 13.50 4.65
CA LEU A 61 -6.37 14.81 4.01
C LEU A 61 -7.78 15.41 4.16
N ALA A 62 -8.83 14.62 3.85
CA ALA A 62 -10.22 15.06 3.99
C ALA A 62 -10.60 15.40 5.43
N ALA A 63 -10.04 14.68 6.41
CA ALA A 63 -10.25 14.99 7.83
C ALA A 63 -9.47 16.21 8.33
N SER A 64 -8.32 16.51 7.73
CA SER A 64 -7.50 17.69 8.09
C SER A 64 -8.00 19.00 7.50
N GLY A 65 -8.80 18.94 6.43
CA GLY A 65 -9.36 20.10 5.74
C GLY A 65 -10.69 20.62 6.30
N SER A 66 -11.21 20.01 7.38
CA SER A 66 -12.43 20.40 8.10
C SER A 66 -12.11 20.99 9.46
#